data_AF-A0A2E5MNR5-F1
#
_entry.id   AF-A0A2E5MNR5-F1
#
_cell.length_a   1.000
_cell.length_b   1.000
_cell.length_c   1.000
_cell.angle_alpha   90.00
_cell.angle_beta   90.00
_cell.angle_gamma   90.00
#
_symmetry.space_group_name_H-M   'P 1'
#
loop_
_entity.id
_entity.type
_entity.pdbx_description
1 polymer ?
#
loop_
_entity_poly.entity_id
_entity_poly.type
_entity_poly.pdbx_seq_one_letter_code
_entity_poly.pdbx_strand_id
1 'polypeptide(L)'
;MKSMQMNRAQKGFTLIELMIVVAIIGILAAIAIPAYQDYISKSKATAALADIASGKTSYELEYTSKGAAAISGPASIGLSSSTGNCTTISVSAAASGDQADAIKCVIKDPGRLGTAGSAAISFTRTDAGLYECKVTGITDNKYWPAGCSNT
;
A
#
# COMPACT_ATOMS: atom_id res chain seq x y z
N MET A 1 67.21 6.45 -21.44
CA MET A 1 66.18 6.65 -22.47
C MET A 1 64.96 5.82 -22.07
N LYS A 2 63.89 6.44 -21.57
CA LYS A 2 62.67 5.73 -21.13
C LYS A 2 61.67 5.75 -22.28
N SER A 3 61.39 4.59 -22.88
CA SER A 3 60.41 4.45 -23.94
C SER A 3 59.00 4.69 -23.39
N MET A 4 58.29 5.68 -23.91
CA MET A 4 56.89 5.92 -23.60
C MET A 4 56.04 5.02 -24.51
N GLN A 5 55.64 3.84 -24.02
CA GLN A 5 54.66 3.00 -24.70
C GLN A 5 53.27 3.62 -24.53
N MET A 6 52.72 4.21 -25.60
CA MET A 6 51.33 4.67 -25.64
C MET A 6 50.40 3.46 -25.77
N ASN A 7 49.67 3.20 -24.69
CA ASN A 7 48.75 2.09 -24.54
C ASN A 7 47.40 2.36 -25.24
N ARG A 8 46.95 1.35 -26.00
CA ARG A 8 45.57 1.01 -26.42
C ARG A 8 44.64 2.15 -26.86
N ALA A 9 44.32 2.15 -28.14
CA ALA A 9 43.25 2.94 -28.74
C ALA A 9 41.93 2.79 -27.97
N GLN A 10 41.46 3.87 -27.34
CA GLN A 10 40.11 3.94 -26.79
C GLN A 10 39.11 3.91 -27.96
N LYS A 11 38.42 2.79 -28.14
CA LYS A 11 37.25 2.71 -29.02
C LYS A 11 36.08 3.37 -28.28
N GLY A 12 35.78 4.63 -28.63
CA GLY A 12 34.59 5.32 -28.17
C GLY A 12 33.31 4.72 -28.76
N PHE A 13 32.18 4.97 -28.10
CA PHE A 13 30.85 4.64 -28.61
C PHE A 13 30.46 5.67 -29.69
N THR A 14 29.87 5.22 -30.79
CA THR A 14 29.41 6.14 -31.86
C THR A 14 28.09 6.81 -31.45
N LEU A 15 27.84 8.00 -31.99
CA LEU A 15 26.56 8.70 -31.77
C LEU A 15 25.36 7.89 -32.28
N ILE A 16 25.53 7.14 -33.37
CA ILE A 16 24.47 6.32 -33.93
C ILE A 16 24.16 5.10 -33.04
N GLU A 17 25.18 4.46 -32.45
CA GLU A 17 24.96 3.39 -31.48
C GLU A 17 24.21 3.93 -30.25
N LEU A 18 24.55 5.13 -29.77
CA LEU A 18 23.87 5.74 -28.63
C LEU A 18 22.41 6.07 -28.95
N MET A 19 22.12 6.58 -30.14
CA MET A 19 20.76 6.87 -30.57
C MET A 19 19.89 5.61 -30.65
N ILE A 20 20.43 4.50 -31.17
CA ILE A 20 19.71 3.22 -31.23
C ILE A 20 19.43 2.69 -29.82
N VAL A 21 20.41 2.76 -28.92
CA VAL A 21 20.22 2.32 -27.53
C VAL A 21 19.13 3.13 -26.83
N VAL A 22 19.13 4.45 -26.97
CA VAL A 22 18.10 5.33 -26.38
C VAL A 22 16.72 5.02 -26.99
N ALA A 23 16.64 4.75 -28.30
CA ALA A 23 15.38 4.38 -28.94
C ALA A 23 14.80 3.08 -28.35
N ILE A 24 15.63 2.05 -28.17
CA ILE A 24 15.22 0.77 -27.58
C ILE A 24 14.79 0.96 -26.12
N ILE A 25 15.57 1.69 -25.31
CA ILE A 25 15.22 2.00 -23.91
C ILE A 25 13.91 2.77 -23.84
N GLY A 26 13.66 3.71 -24.76
CA GLY A 26 12.41 4.46 -24.84
C GLY A 26 11.19 3.55 -25.04
N ILE A 27 11.28 2.58 -25.96
CA ILE A 27 10.20 1.61 -26.21
C ILE A 27 9.96 0.74 -24.97
N LEU A 28 11.03 0.21 -24.37
CA LEU A 28 10.91 -0.63 -23.17
C LEU A 28 10.34 0.15 -21.99
N ALA A 29 10.76 1.40 -21.78
CA ALA A 29 10.31 2.26 -20.70
C ALA A 29 8.80 2.56 -20.80
N ALA A 30 8.27 2.74 -22.02
CA ALA A 30 6.84 2.98 -22.23
C ALA A 30 5.94 1.84 -21.70
N ILE A 31 6.44 0.60 -21.70
CA ILE A 31 5.73 -0.58 -21.18
C ILE A 31 6.08 -0.83 -19.70
N ALA A 32 7.38 -0.74 -19.37
CA ALA A 32 7.89 -1.09 -18.05
C ALA A 32 7.44 -0.10 -16.96
N ILE A 33 7.38 1.21 -17.26
CA ILE A 33 7.03 2.22 -16.26
C ILE A 33 5.58 2.05 -15.76
N PRO A 34 4.55 1.95 -16.63
CA PRO A 34 3.19 1.70 -16.17
C PRO A 34 3.04 0.40 -15.38
N ALA A 35 3.70 -0.68 -15.83
CA ALA A 35 3.66 -1.97 -15.15
C ALA A 35 4.31 -1.92 -13.76
N TYR A 36 5.45 -1.24 -13.63
CA TYR A 36 6.12 -1.03 -12.34
C TYR A 36 5.26 -0.18 -11.39
N GLN A 37 4.62 0.88 -11.90
CA GLN A 37 3.70 1.69 -11.10
C GLN A 37 2.49 0.89 -10.59
N ASP A 38 1.97 -0.04 -11.40
CA ASP A 38 0.88 -0.94 -10.99
C ASP A 38 1.35 -1.87 -9.86
N TYR A 39 2.56 -2.43 -9.99
CA TYR A 39 3.16 -3.29 -8.95
C TYR A 39 3.35 -2.55 -7.62
N ILE A 40 3.90 -1.33 -7.66
CA ILE A 40 4.09 -0.51 -6.46
C ILE A 40 2.74 -0.17 -5.83
N SER A 41 1.74 0.19 -6.63
CA SER A 41 0.40 0.51 -6.13
C SER A 41 -0.23 -0.69 -5.42
N LYS A 42 -0.19 -1.88 -6.04
CA LYS A 42 -0.66 -3.12 -5.41
C LYS A 42 0.10 -3.45 -4.11
N SER A 43 1.42 -3.26 -4.13
CA SER A 43 2.27 -3.49 -2.96
C SER A 43 1.92 -2.57 -1.80
N LYS A 44 1.61 -1.30 -2.09
CA LYS A 44 1.14 -0.33 -1.09
C LYS A 44 -0.19 -0.75 -0.46
N ALA A 45 -1.14 -1.23 -1.26
CA ALA A 45 -2.41 -1.74 -0.75
C ALA A 45 -2.19 -2.95 0.18
N THR A 46 -1.36 -3.91 -0.22
CA THR A 46 -1.04 -5.06 0.64
C THR A 46 -0.28 -4.68 1.91
N ALA A 47 0.61 -3.68 1.85
CA ALA A 47 1.35 -3.20 3.01
C ALA A 47 0.44 -2.45 4.00
N ALA A 48 -0.45 -1.60 3.49
CA ALA A 48 -1.48 -0.93 4.29
C ALA A 48 -2.41 -1.93 4.99
N LEU A 49 -2.79 -3.03 4.33
CA LEU A 49 -3.53 -4.12 4.96
C LEU A 49 -2.73 -4.79 6.09
N ALA A 50 -1.44 -5.06 5.86
CA ALA A 50 -0.57 -5.69 6.86
C ALA A 50 -0.40 -4.82 8.12
N ASP A 51 -0.30 -3.50 7.95
CA ASP A 51 -0.16 -2.55 9.07
C ASP A 51 -1.36 -2.58 10.03
N ILE A 52 -2.57 -2.84 9.53
CA ILE A 52 -3.79 -2.91 10.37
C ILE A 52 -4.21 -4.33 10.75
N ALA A 53 -3.66 -5.36 10.09
CA ALA A 53 -4.05 -6.76 10.33
C ALA A 53 -3.76 -7.24 11.76
N SER A 54 -2.68 -6.76 12.37
CA SER A 54 -2.31 -7.07 13.76
C SER A 54 -3.33 -6.54 14.77
N GLY A 55 -4.07 -5.48 14.43
CA GLY A 55 -5.05 -4.85 15.30
C GLY A 55 -6.31 -5.68 15.55
N LYS A 56 -6.64 -6.67 14.69
CA LYS A 56 -7.88 -7.47 14.82
C LYS A 56 -7.96 -8.21 16.15
N THR A 57 -6.89 -8.91 16.52
CA THR A 57 -6.88 -9.71 17.75
C THR A 57 -7.01 -8.82 18.98
N SER A 58 -6.27 -7.71 19.02
CA SER A 58 -6.35 -6.73 20.10
C SER A 58 -7.72 -6.05 20.18
N TYR A 59 -8.32 -5.76 19.02
CA TYR A 59 -9.68 -5.22 18.93
C TYR A 59 -10.69 -6.18 19.56
N GLU A 60 -10.70 -7.46 19.16
CA GLU A 60 -11.65 -8.43 19.74
C GLU A 60 -11.44 -8.67 21.22
N LEU A 61 -10.19 -8.68 21.66
CA LEU A 61 -9.85 -8.81 23.08
C LEU A 61 -10.44 -7.64 23.88
N GLU A 62 -10.19 -6.40 23.45
CA GLU A 62 -10.72 -5.22 24.13
C GLU A 62 -12.25 -5.15 24.07
N TYR A 63 -12.83 -5.44 22.90
CA TYR A 63 -14.29 -5.45 22.70
C TYR A 63 -14.98 -6.46 23.63
N THR A 64 -14.47 -7.69 23.71
CA THR A 64 -15.08 -8.76 24.51
C THR A 64 -14.84 -8.56 26.01
N SER A 65 -13.69 -8.02 26.39
CA SER A 65 -13.30 -7.88 27.81
C SER A 65 -13.95 -6.66 28.47
N LYS A 66 -14.13 -5.56 27.73
CA LYS A 66 -14.52 -4.25 28.29
C LYS A 66 -15.66 -3.57 27.52
N GLY A 67 -16.10 -4.15 26.40
CA GLY A 67 -17.15 -3.60 25.55
C GLY A 67 -16.65 -2.53 24.57
N ALA A 68 -17.56 -2.10 23.68
CA ALA A 68 -17.26 -1.13 22.63
C ALA A 68 -16.67 0.20 23.12
N ALA A 69 -17.07 0.66 24.31
CA ALA A 69 -16.61 1.93 24.89
C ALA A 69 -15.09 1.94 25.23
N ALA A 70 -14.46 0.77 25.37
CA ALA A 70 -13.02 0.67 25.56
C ALA A 70 -12.22 0.97 24.29
N ILE A 71 -12.86 0.82 23.12
CA ILE A 71 -12.26 1.09 21.83
C ILE A 71 -12.44 2.57 21.50
N SER A 72 -11.40 3.34 21.81
CA SER A 72 -11.39 4.81 21.69
C SER A 72 -10.33 5.33 20.71
N GLY A 73 -9.84 4.46 19.83
CA GLY A 73 -8.89 4.79 18.76
C GLY A 73 -7.74 3.79 18.63
N PRO A 74 -6.76 4.04 17.74
CA PRO A 74 -5.69 3.10 17.42
C PRO A 74 -4.90 2.62 18.63
N ALA A 75 -4.60 3.52 19.57
CA ALA A 75 -3.83 3.21 20.77
C ALA A 75 -4.52 2.18 21.68
N SER A 76 -5.87 2.16 21.70
CA SER A 76 -6.63 1.19 22.51
C SER A 76 -6.40 -0.26 22.07
N ILE A 77 -6.00 -0.47 20.81
CA ILE A 77 -5.73 -1.79 20.25
C ILE A 77 -4.23 -1.99 19.90
N GLY A 78 -3.36 -1.11 20.42
CA GLY A 78 -1.91 -1.20 20.23
C GLY A 78 -1.40 -0.77 18.85
N LEU A 79 -2.22 -0.07 18.05
CA LEU A 79 -1.79 0.49 16.77
C LEU A 79 -1.36 1.96 16.92
N SER A 80 -0.43 2.39 16.07
CA SER A 80 -0.14 3.81 15.87
C SER A 80 -1.24 4.47 15.04
N SER A 81 -1.42 5.78 15.19
CA SER A 81 -2.39 6.55 14.39
C SER A 81 -1.94 6.78 12.93
N SER A 82 -0.69 6.46 12.61
CA SER A 82 -0.13 6.48 11.25
C SER A 82 1.07 5.54 11.15
N THR A 83 1.43 5.18 9.93
CA THR A 83 2.59 4.33 9.62
C THR A 83 3.29 4.83 8.34
N GLY A 84 4.29 4.09 7.86
CA GLY A 84 4.88 4.35 6.54
C GLY A 84 3.87 4.19 5.38
N ASN A 85 2.85 3.34 5.55
CA ASN A 85 1.87 3.03 4.50
C ASN A 85 0.49 3.68 4.74
N CYS A 86 0.19 4.09 5.96
CA CYS A 86 -1.08 4.69 6.36
C CYS A 86 -0.88 6.13 6.80
N THR A 87 -1.52 7.08 6.12
CA THR A 87 -1.57 8.50 6.55
C THR A 87 -2.31 8.61 7.88
N THR A 88 -3.44 7.91 7.98
CA THR A 88 -4.27 7.86 9.18
C THR A 88 -4.75 6.44 9.37
N ILE A 89 -4.63 5.94 10.59
CA ILE A 89 -5.34 4.76 11.08
C ILE A 89 -6.42 5.26 12.02
N SER A 90 -7.67 4.88 11.75
CA SER A 90 -8.82 5.13 12.63
C SER A 90 -9.41 3.82 13.11
N VAL A 91 -9.88 3.81 14.35
CA VAL A 91 -10.50 2.62 14.97
C VAL A 91 -11.77 3.07 15.66
N SER A 92 -12.86 2.36 15.42
CA SER A 92 -14.17 2.63 16.00
C SER A 92 -14.88 1.33 16.36
N ALA A 93 -15.85 1.42 17.27
CA ALA A 93 -16.67 0.29 17.68
C ALA A 93 -18.12 0.72 17.89
N ALA A 94 -19.05 -0.19 17.57
CA ALA A 94 -20.46 -0.06 17.86
C ALA A 94 -20.81 -0.99 19.02
N ALA A 95 -21.70 -0.53 19.91
CA ALA A 95 -22.17 -1.35 21.03
C ALA A 95 -22.97 -2.58 20.57
N SER A 96 -23.52 -2.55 19.35
CA SER A 96 -24.29 -3.62 18.72
C SER A 96 -24.28 -3.47 17.21
N GLY A 97 -24.43 -4.57 16.48
CA GLY A 97 -24.49 -4.57 15.03
C GLY A 97 -23.11 -4.49 14.37
N ASP A 98 -23.12 -4.49 13.05
CA ASP A 98 -21.88 -4.42 12.26
C ASP A 98 -21.22 -3.04 12.41
N GLN A 99 -19.92 -3.06 12.69
CA GLN A 99 -19.09 -1.86 12.66
C GLN A 99 -18.31 -1.82 11.34
N ALA A 100 -18.81 -1.03 10.38
CA ALA A 100 -18.03 -0.63 9.23
C ALA A 100 -16.80 0.18 9.67
N ASP A 101 -15.69 0.05 8.95
CA ASP A 101 -14.45 0.78 9.27
C ASP A 101 -13.95 0.59 10.72
N ALA A 102 -14.23 -0.57 11.34
CA ALA A 102 -13.81 -0.89 12.70
C ALA A 102 -12.31 -0.67 12.90
N ILE A 103 -11.51 -1.03 11.90
CA ILE A 103 -10.10 -0.62 11.78
C ILE A 103 -9.90 -0.17 10.34
N LYS A 104 -9.53 1.09 10.12
CA LYS A 104 -9.36 1.67 8.80
C LYS A 104 -7.99 2.32 8.66
N CYS A 105 -7.29 2.00 7.58
CA CYS A 105 -6.09 2.68 7.12
C CYS A 105 -6.42 3.50 5.87
N VAL A 106 -6.21 4.80 5.94
CA VAL A 106 -6.16 5.69 4.76
C VAL A 106 -4.75 5.60 4.19
N ILE A 107 -4.63 5.11 2.96
CA ILE A 107 -3.34 4.81 2.33
C ILE A 107 -2.56 6.10 2.07
N LYS A 108 -1.29 6.10 2.46
CA LYS A 108 -0.35 7.18 2.20
C LYS A 108 0.12 7.19 0.76
N ASP A 109 0.02 8.35 0.12
CA ASP A 109 0.44 8.58 -1.27
C ASP A 109 -0.08 7.49 -2.21
N PRO A 110 -1.41 7.35 -2.36
CA PRO A 110 -2.03 6.18 -3.01
C PRO A 110 -1.64 5.99 -4.48
N GLY A 111 -1.10 7.00 -5.15
CA GLY A 111 -0.65 6.87 -6.53
C GLY A 111 -1.80 6.45 -7.45
N ARG A 112 -1.66 5.31 -8.12
CA ARG A 112 -2.69 4.78 -9.04
C ARG A 112 -3.85 4.07 -8.32
N LEU A 113 -3.78 3.91 -6.99
CA LEU A 113 -4.87 3.31 -6.22
C LEU A 113 -6.10 4.21 -6.18
N GLY A 114 -5.94 5.52 -6.13
CA GLY A 114 -7.05 6.46 -6.00
C GLY A 114 -6.61 7.81 -5.43
N THR A 115 -7.57 8.59 -4.96
CA THR A 115 -7.34 9.93 -4.42
C THR A 115 -6.74 9.87 -3.00
N ALA A 116 -5.72 10.70 -2.74
CA ALA A 116 -5.16 10.88 -1.41
C ALA A 116 -6.25 11.27 -0.40
N GLY A 117 -6.27 10.62 0.76
CA GLY A 117 -7.31 10.82 1.77
C GLY A 117 -8.56 9.96 1.60
N SER A 118 -8.78 9.37 0.41
CA SER A 118 -9.97 8.55 0.13
C SER A 118 -9.65 7.07 -0.12
N ALA A 119 -8.52 6.77 -0.76
CA ALA A 119 -8.07 5.40 -0.95
C ALA A 119 -7.73 4.77 0.42
N ALA A 120 -8.52 3.79 0.83
CA ALA A 120 -8.44 3.19 2.15
C ALA A 120 -8.68 1.69 2.10
N ILE A 121 -8.13 1.01 3.09
CA ILE A 121 -8.41 -0.39 3.41
C ILE A 121 -8.95 -0.41 4.82
N SER A 122 -10.02 -1.16 5.04
CA SER A 122 -10.61 -1.31 6.34
C SER A 122 -11.03 -2.74 6.64
N PHE A 123 -11.18 -3.02 7.92
CA PHE A 123 -11.90 -4.19 8.39
C PHE A 123 -13.24 -3.76 8.94
N THR A 124 -14.30 -4.37 8.40
CA THR A 124 -15.64 -4.34 8.99
C THR A 124 -15.73 -5.49 9.98
N ARG A 125 -16.10 -5.18 11.23
CA ARG A 125 -16.43 -6.20 12.23
C ARG A 125 -17.93 -6.45 12.15
N THR A 126 -18.35 -7.69 11.95
CA THR A 126 -19.77 -8.06 12.00
C THR A 126 -20.26 -8.23 13.44
N ASP A 127 -21.57 -8.20 13.66
CA ASP A 127 -22.18 -8.47 14.96
C ASP A 127 -21.80 -9.87 15.50
N ALA A 128 -21.52 -10.81 14.59
CA ALA A 128 -21.03 -12.16 14.91
C ALA A 128 -19.52 -12.21 15.25
N GLY A 129 -18.81 -11.08 15.27
CA GLY A 129 -17.37 -11.01 15.55
C GLY A 129 -16.49 -11.48 14.38
N LEU A 130 -17.03 -11.53 13.15
CA LEU A 130 -16.25 -11.84 11.95
C LEU A 130 -15.67 -10.56 11.35
N TYR A 131 -14.53 -10.69 10.66
CA TYR A 131 -13.91 -9.55 9.98
C TYR A 131 -13.92 -9.70 8.47
N GLU A 132 -14.52 -8.73 7.80
CA GLU A 132 -14.47 -8.59 6.36
C GLU A 132 -13.48 -7.50 5.97
N CYS A 133 -12.55 -7.80 5.07
CA CYS A 133 -11.69 -6.76 4.50
C CYS A 133 -12.47 -5.99 3.43
N LYS A 134 -12.50 -4.67 3.58
CA LYS A 134 -13.09 -3.75 2.61
C LYS A 134 -12.05 -2.79 2.05
N VAL A 135 -12.24 -2.38 0.82
CA VAL A 135 -11.52 -1.27 0.20
C VAL A 135 -12.49 -0.15 -0.11
N THR A 136 -12.04 1.09 0.05
CA THR A 136 -12.81 2.29 -0.30
C THR A 136 -11.94 3.21 -1.13
N GLY A 137 -12.50 3.82 -2.17
CA GLY A 137 -11.74 4.75 -3.03
C GLY A 137 -10.66 4.09 -3.90
N ILE A 138 -10.59 2.75 -3.93
CA ILE A 138 -9.74 1.96 -4.84
C ILE A 138 -10.63 1.39 -5.96
N THR A 139 -10.70 2.10 -7.08
CA THR A 139 -11.69 1.83 -8.15
C THR A 139 -11.36 0.62 -9.00
N ASP A 140 -10.08 0.30 -9.17
CA ASP A 140 -9.63 -0.83 -9.99
C ASP A 140 -9.35 -2.05 -9.11
N ASN A 141 -10.09 -3.14 -9.37
CA ASN A 141 -10.01 -4.38 -8.61
C ASN A 141 -8.64 -5.07 -8.71
N LYS A 142 -7.84 -4.76 -9.72
CA LYS A 142 -6.51 -5.36 -9.91
C LYS A 142 -5.54 -5.02 -8.76
N TYR A 143 -5.82 -3.92 -8.05
CA TYR A 143 -5.03 -3.47 -6.91
C TYR A 143 -5.55 -3.98 -5.56
N TRP A 144 -6.71 -4.64 -5.52
CA TRP A 144 -7.28 -5.09 -4.26
C TRP A 144 -6.40 -6.20 -3.65
N PRO A 145 -6.07 -6.10 -2.35
CA PRO A 145 -5.41 -7.20 -1.66
C PRO A 145 -6.29 -8.46 -1.66
N ALA A 146 -5.65 -9.62 -1.56
CA ALA A 146 -6.37 -10.89 -1.51
C ALA A 146 -7.36 -10.93 -0.33
N GLY A 147 -8.61 -11.32 -0.59
CA GLY A 147 -9.67 -11.40 0.43
C GLY A 147 -10.34 -10.07 0.76
N CYS A 148 -9.99 -8.97 0.09
CA CYS A 148 -10.66 -7.69 0.25
C CYS A 148 -11.68 -7.46 -0.88
N SER A 149 -12.84 -6.91 -0.54
CA SER A 149 -13.89 -6.51 -1.48
C SER A 149 -14.14 -5.01 -1.41
N ASN A 150 -14.83 -4.41 -2.37
CA ASN A 150 -15.31 -3.03 -2.19
C ASN A 150 -16.26 -2.95 -0.98
N THR A 151 -16.21 -1.81 -0.28
CA THR A 151 -17.30 -1.35 0.61
C THR A 151 -18.58 -1.13 -0.17
#